data_AF-A0A2N2JL21-F1
#
_entry.id   AF-A0A2N2JL21-F1
#
_cell.length_a   1.000
_cell.length_b   1.000
_cell.length_c   1.000
_cell.angle_alpha   90.00
_cell.angle_beta   90.00
_cell.angle_gamma   90.00
#
_symmetry.space_group_name_H-M   'P 1'
#
loop_
_entity.id
_entity.type
_entity.pdbx_description
1 polymer ?
#
loop_
_entity_poly.entity_id
_entity_poly.type
_entity_poly.pdbx_seq_one_letter_code
_entity_poly.pdbx_strand_id
1 'polypeptide(L)'
;MARVYHIVDGDTMYVAVGETYPELYDVRVLGLSAPECIKKQVRVEDGVWMWVCSGDEEFYGLASLQGAVGLAAGQRVRISCDDSNGSPLPPGSWCKQDDFGRYLAYLQLEDGKDFATEMAWRGFGMSYTWFKSSKRAAICAAEYDAIDHDRGMWGAGTVAQVIAKMNEHTQYWYNTSHDRDCDKALGK
;
A
#
# COMPACT_ATOMS: atom_id res chain seq x y z
N MET A 1 4.73 -19.15 3.57
CA MET A 1 4.89 -17.86 2.86
C MET A 1 3.87 -17.83 1.75
N ALA A 2 3.33 -16.65 1.44
CA ALA A 2 2.44 -16.46 0.29
C ALA A 2 3.27 -16.00 -0.91
N ARG A 3 2.73 -16.08 -2.13
CA ARG A 3 3.32 -15.50 -3.34
C ARG A 3 2.43 -14.36 -3.82
N VAL A 4 3.01 -13.23 -4.20
CA VAL A 4 2.25 -12.16 -4.86
C VAL A 4 1.85 -12.64 -6.26
N TYR A 5 0.53 -12.80 -6.47
CA TYR A 5 -0.03 -13.37 -7.69
C TYR A 5 -0.35 -12.31 -8.72
N HIS A 6 -1.05 -11.25 -8.31
CA HIS A 6 -1.48 -10.15 -9.19
C HIS A 6 -1.57 -8.85 -8.40
N ILE A 7 -1.13 -7.74 -8.98
CA ILE A 7 -1.15 -6.42 -8.32
C ILE A 7 -2.20 -5.56 -9.02
N VAL A 8 -3.12 -5.01 -8.22
CA VAL A 8 -4.31 -4.28 -8.68
C VAL A 8 -4.01 -2.80 -8.80
N ASP A 9 -3.31 -2.21 -7.82
CA ASP A 9 -2.73 -0.85 -7.78
C ASP A 9 -1.51 -0.85 -6.84
N GLY A 10 -1.05 0.31 -6.41
CA GLY A 10 0.10 0.46 -5.52
C GLY A 10 -0.07 -0.12 -4.10
N ASP A 11 -1.29 -0.41 -3.65
CA ASP A 11 -1.53 -0.87 -2.28
C ASP A 11 -2.54 -2.03 -2.16
N THR A 12 -3.02 -2.57 -3.28
CA THR A 12 -3.97 -3.67 -3.35
C THR A 12 -3.43 -4.76 -4.27
N MET A 13 -3.41 -6.01 -3.79
CA MET A 13 -2.90 -7.15 -4.55
C MET A 13 -3.51 -8.48 -4.11
N TYR A 14 -3.55 -9.42 -5.04
CA TYR A 14 -3.85 -10.81 -4.76
C TYR A 14 -2.59 -11.57 -4.35
N VAL A 15 -2.68 -12.31 -3.26
CA VAL A 15 -1.64 -13.23 -2.80
C VAL A 15 -2.14 -14.67 -2.89
N ALA A 16 -1.30 -15.55 -3.43
CA ALA A 16 -1.51 -16.98 -3.50
C ALA A 16 -0.94 -17.66 -2.24
N VAL A 17 -1.78 -18.42 -1.53
CA VAL A 17 -1.41 -19.18 -0.33
C VAL A 17 -1.62 -20.67 -0.58
N GLY A 18 -0.58 -21.48 -0.31
CA GLY A 18 -0.55 -22.91 -0.63
C GLY A 18 0.35 -23.22 -1.84
N GLU A 19 0.76 -24.48 -1.97
CA GLU A 19 1.72 -24.91 -3.02
C GLU A 19 1.02 -25.62 -4.19
N THR A 20 0.21 -26.64 -3.91
CA THR A 20 -0.41 -27.48 -4.95
C THR A 20 -1.68 -26.88 -5.53
N TYR A 21 -2.52 -26.29 -4.68
CA TYR A 21 -3.78 -25.63 -5.07
C TYR A 21 -3.83 -24.28 -4.35
N PRO A 22 -3.13 -23.27 -4.89
CA PRO A 22 -3.05 -21.98 -4.22
C PRO A 22 -4.42 -21.31 -4.19
N GLU A 23 -4.83 -20.90 -3.00
CA GLU A 23 -5.98 -20.03 -2.82
C GLU A 23 -5.54 -18.56 -2.97
N LEU A 24 -6.37 -17.76 -3.65
CA LEU A 24 -6.11 -16.34 -3.85
C LEU A 24 -6.85 -15.51 -2.81
N TYR A 25 -6.11 -14.62 -2.16
CA TYR A 25 -6.62 -13.69 -1.16
C TYR A 25 -6.36 -12.26 -1.63
N ASP A 26 -7.41 -11.44 -1.67
CA ASP A 26 -7.31 -10.00 -1.95
C ASP A 26 -6.79 -9.27 -0.71
N VAL A 27 -5.68 -8.54 -0.84
CA VAL A 27 -5.00 -7.86 0.25
C VAL A 27 -4.91 -6.38 -0.03
N ARG A 28 -5.42 -5.56 0.89
CA ARG A 28 -5.13 -4.13 1.00
C ARG A 28 -3.99 -3.94 2.00
N VAL A 29 -2.90 -3.35 1.54
CA VAL A 29 -1.69 -3.11 2.31
C VAL A 29 -2.00 -2.15 3.45
N LEU A 30 -1.80 -2.61 4.68
CA LEU A 30 -2.12 -1.85 5.88
C LEU A 30 -1.12 -0.71 6.08
N GLY A 31 -1.63 0.49 6.37
CA GLY A 31 -0.83 1.69 6.63
C GLY A 31 -0.34 2.44 5.39
N LEU A 32 -0.66 1.96 4.18
CA LEU A 32 -0.33 2.62 2.92
C LEU A 32 -1.59 3.09 2.18
N SER A 33 -1.50 4.26 1.54
CA SER A 33 -2.42 4.69 0.48
C SER A 33 -1.63 5.03 -0.77
N ALA A 34 -1.80 4.25 -1.81
CA ALA A 34 -1.36 4.60 -3.15
C ALA A 34 -2.31 5.65 -3.75
N PRO A 35 -1.84 6.51 -4.67
CA PRO A 35 -2.73 7.33 -5.48
C PRO A 35 -3.69 6.46 -6.30
N GLU A 36 -4.96 6.83 -6.31
CA GLU A 36 -6.02 6.13 -7.03
C GLU A 36 -5.80 6.14 -8.55
N CYS A 37 -6.35 5.13 -9.21
CA CYS A 37 -6.14 4.92 -10.64
C CYS A 37 -7.39 4.37 -11.32
N ILE A 38 -7.52 4.66 -12.62
CA ILE A 38 -8.61 4.12 -13.42
C ILE A 38 -8.41 2.62 -13.59
N LYS A 39 -9.34 1.82 -13.08
CA LYS A 39 -9.31 0.36 -13.16
C LYS A 39 -9.91 -0.18 -14.45
N LYS A 40 -9.27 -1.20 -15.02
CA LYS A 40 -9.86 -2.06 -16.06
C LYS A 40 -9.66 -3.53 -15.73
N GLN A 41 -10.52 -4.38 -16.28
CA GLN A 41 -10.31 -5.82 -16.21
C GLN A 41 -9.33 -6.27 -17.29
N VAL A 42 -8.39 -7.13 -16.90
CA VAL A 42 -7.46 -7.81 -17.79
C VAL A 42 -7.53 -9.30 -17.55
N ARG A 43 -7.20 -10.09 -18.58
CA ARG A 43 -7.09 -11.53 -18.46
C ARG A 43 -5.63 -11.88 -18.13
N VAL A 44 -5.40 -12.47 -16.96
CA VAL A 44 -4.06 -12.93 -16.54
C VAL A 44 -3.73 -14.32 -17.11
N GLU A 45 -2.50 -14.82 -16.93
CA GLU A 45 -1.99 -16.04 -17.58
C GLU A 45 -2.90 -17.26 -17.41
N ASP A 46 -3.51 -17.43 -16.23
CA ASP A 46 -4.42 -18.55 -15.93
C ASP A 46 -5.85 -18.33 -16.48
N GLY A 47 -6.06 -17.30 -17.28
CA GLY A 47 -7.33 -17.00 -17.93
C GLY A 47 -8.36 -16.31 -17.02
N VAL A 48 -8.00 -15.97 -15.78
CA VAL A 48 -8.83 -15.28 -14.79
C VAL A 48 -8.91 -13.78 -15.10
N TRP A 49 -10.08 -13.17 -14.88
CA TRP A 49 -10.26 -11.72 -15.00
C TRP A 49 -9.86 -11.03 -13.69
N MET A 50 -8.91 -10.11 -13.75
CA MET A 50 -8.41 -9.35 -12.61
C MET A 50 -8.44 -7.85 -12.92
N TRP A 51 -8.64 -7.03 -11.90
CA TRP A 51 -8.56 -5.57 -12.01
C TRP A 51 -7.10 -5.10 -11.99
N VAL A 52 -6.80 -4.06 -12.78
CA VAL A 52 -5.48 -3.39 -12.77
C VAL A 52 -5.64 -1.92 -13.16
N CYS A 53 -4.75 -1.04 -12.70
CA CYS A 53 -4.69 0.33 -13.19
C CYS A 53 -4.45 0.38 -14.71
N SER A 54 -5.07 1.37 -15.35
CA SER A 54 -4.99 1.62 -16.79
C SER A 54 -4.78 3.09 -17.16
N GLY A 55 -4.91 3.97 -16.19
CA GLY A 55 -4.72 5.41 -16.28
C GLY A 55 -4.63 6.00 -14.89
N ASP A 56 -4.09 7.20 -14.79
CA ASP A 56 -4.12 8.00 -13.57
C ASP A 56 -5.55 8.52 -13.35
N GLU A 57 -6.10 8.27 -12.17
CA GLU A 57 -7.29 9.00 -11.66
C GLU A 57 -6.81 10.09 -10.72
N GLU A 58 -5.91 9.73 -9.81
CA GLU A 58 -5.06 10.65 -9.08
C GLU A 58 -3.68 10.72 -9.73
N PHE A 59 -3.01 11.85 -9.53
CA PHE A 59 -1.64 12.02 -9.96
C PHE A 59 -0.77 10.88 -9.42
N TYR A 60 -0.02 10.23 -10.31
CA TYR A 60 0.98 9.20 -9.98
C TYR A 60 0.42 7.78 -9.76
N GLY A 61 -0.86 7.51 -10.01
CA GLY A 61 -1.48 6.19 -9.83
C GLY A 61 -0.83 5.05 -10.63
N LEU A 62 -0.52 5.27 -11.91
CA LEU A 62 0.17 4.29 -12.76
C LEU A 62 1.62 4.07 -12.34
N ALA A 63 2.32 5.16 -11.98
CA ALA A 63 3.70 5.07 -11.49
C ALA A 63 3.75 4.30 -10.16
N SER A 64 2.76 4.50 -9.29
CA SER A 64 2.57 3.75 -8.06
C SER A 64 2.37 2.24 -8.32
N LEU A 65 1.46 1.88 -9.25
CA LEU A 65 1.31 0.48 -9.67
C LEU A 65 2.64 -0.11 -10.17
N GLN A 66 3.37 0.61 -11.03
CA GLN A 66 4.66 0.14 -11.55
C GLN A 66 5.69 -0.05 -10.44
N GLY A 67 5.72 0.84 -9.45
CA GLY A 67 6.54 0.71 -8.24
C GLY A 67 6.22 -0.56 -7.46
N ALA A 68 4.93 -0.84 -7.23
CA ALA A 68 4.47 -2.06 -6.56
C ALA A 68 4.85 -3.32 -7.34
N VAL A 69 4.66 -3.32 -8.65
CA VAL A 69 5.06 -4.42 -9.54
C VAL A 69 6.57 -4.67 -9.46
N GLY A 70 7.39 -3.63 -9.55
CA GLY A 70 8.85 -3.76 -9.46
C GLY A 70 9.33 -4.25 -8.10
N LEU A 71 8.58 -3.98 -7.02
CA LEU A 71 8.94 -4.40 -5.67
C LEU A 71 8.49 -5.82 -5.32
N ALA A 72 7.35 -6.28 -5.83
CA ALA A 72 6.67 -7.43 -5.22
C ALA A 72 6.16 -8.47 -6.22
N ALA A 73 6.05 -8.17 -7.52
CA ALA A 73 5.46 -9.11 -8.48
C ALA A 73 6.19 -10.46 -8.49
N GLY A 74 5.44 -11.55 -8.26
CA GLY A 74 5.96 -12.91 -8.23
C GLY A 74 6.78 -13.28 -7.00
N GLN A 75 7.13 -12.34 -6.11
CA GLN A 75 7.92 -12.62 -4.92
C GLN A 75 7.14 -13.41 -3.87
N ARG A 76 7.88 -14.15 -3.02
CA ARG A 76 7.31 -14.71 -1.80
C ARG A 76 7.31 -13.66 -0.70
N VAL A 77 6.18 -13.55 0.00
CA VAL A 77 6.00 -12.59 1.09
C VAL A 77 5.62 -13.30 2.39
N ARG A 78 6.06 -12.72 3.51
CA ARG A 78 5.48 -13.04 4.82
C ARG A 78 4.36 -12.04 5.10
N ILE A 79 3.20 -12.58 5.45
CA ILE A 79 2.01 -11.80 5.78
C ILE A 79 1.94 -11.66 7.30
N SER A 80 1.67 -10.46 7.76
CA SER A 80 1.37 -10.14 9.16
C SER A 80 0.30 -9.05 9.20
N CYS A 81 -0.41 -8.89 10.30
CA CYS A 81 -1.48 -7.89 10.41
C CYS A 81 -1.67 -7.47 11.86
N ASP A 82 -2.43 -6.40 12.04
CA ASP A 82 -2.79 -5.89 13.35
C ASP A 82 -4.24 -6.23 13.72
N ASP A 83 -4.54 -6.17 15.00
CA ASP A 83 -5.90 -6.14 15.52
C ASP A 83 -6.59 -4.79 15.26
N SER A 84 -7.85 -4.66 15.67
CA SER A 84 -8.62 -3.42 15.51
C SER A 84 -8.06 -2.22 16.29
N ASN A 85 -7.12 -2.45 17.21
CA ASN A 85 -6.44 -1.41 17.98
C ASN A 85 -5.06 -1.05 17.41
N GLY A 86 -4.62 -1.67 16.31
CA GLY A 86 -3.31 -1.43 15.71
C GLY A 86 -2.18 -2.16 16.45
N SER A 87 -2.48 -3.26 17.15
CA SER A 87 -1.48 -4.12 17.78
C SER A 87 -1.20 -5.36 16.94
N PRO A 88 0.05 -5.81 16.78
CA PRO A 88 0.37 -6.98 15.96
C PRO A 88 -0.35 -8.24 16.43
N LEU A 89 -0.93 -8.98 15.49
CA LEU A 89 -1.52 -10.29 15.74
C LEU A 89 -0.45 -11.40 15.78
N PRO A 90 -0.65 -12.46 16.58
CA PRO A 90 0.23 -13.63 16.58
C PRO A 90 0.28 -14.30 15.20
N PRO A 91 1.41 -14.92 14.81
CA PRO A 91 1.51 -15.71 13.59
C PRO A 91 0.41 -16.78 13.49
N GLY A 92 -0.17 -16.93 12.29
CA GLY A 92 -1.27 -17.87 12.02
C GLY A 92 -2.67 -17.32 12.32
N SER A 93 -2.77 -16.09 12.84
CA SER A 93 -4.05 -15.40 13.00
C SER A 93 -4.61 -14.93 11.65
N TRP A 94 -5.93 -14.91 11.54
CA TRP A 94 -6.61 -14.31 10.39
C TRP A 94 -6.60 -12.80 10.48
N CYS A 95 -6.24 -12.15 9.37
CA CYS A 95 -6.29 -10.70 9.27
C CYS A 95 -7.73 -10.21 9.15
N LYS A 96 -8.00 -9.01 9.67
CA LYS A 96 -9.29 -8.35 9.51
C LYS A 96 -9.54 -8.05 8.03
N GLN A 97 -10.80 -8.13 7.61
CA GLN A 97 -11.25 -7.63 6.31
C GLN A 97 -11.81 -6.20 6.42
N ASP A 98 -11.64 -5.42 5.37
CA ASP A 98 -12.37 -4.18 5.18
C ASP A 98 -13.81 -4.44 4.65
N ASP A 99 -14.58 -3.37 4.47
CA ASP A 99 -15.98 -3.46 4.03
C ASP A 99 -16.13 -3.99 2.59
N PHE A 100 -15.03 -4.08 1.84
CA PHE A 100 -14.97 -4.67 0.49
C PHE A 100 -14.51 -6.13 0.51
N GLY A 101 -14.26 -6.71 1.68
CA GLY A 101 -13.80 -8.09 1.84
C GLY A 101 -12.29 -8.29 1.63
N ARG A 102 -11.51 -7.20 1.48
CA ARG A 102 -10.05 -7.29 1.33
C ARG A 102 -9.39 -7.46 2.68
N TYR A 103 -8.43 -8.35 2.77
CA TYR A 103 -7.65 -8.54 3.99
C TYR A 103 -6.69 -7.37 4.22
N LEU A 104 -6.70 -6.82 5.42
CA LEU A 104 -5.81 -5.74 5.84
C LEU A 104 -4.52 -6.32 6.40
N ALA A 105 -3.41 -6.23 5.66
CA ALA A 105 -2.16 -6.87 6.05
C ALA A 105 -0.90 -6.10 5.62
N TYR A 106 0.18 -6.34 6.34
CA TYR A 106 1.55 -6.00 5.92
C TYR A 106 2.17 -7.14 5.14
N LEU A 107 3.03 -6.78 4.19
CA LEU A 107 3.80 -7.72 3.40
C LEU A 107 5.28 -7.47 3.64
N GLN A 108 5.97 -8.46 4.18
CA GLN A 108 7.43 -8.47 4.24
C GLN A 108 7.97 -9.19 3.01
N LEU A 109 8.83 -8.50 2.25
CA LEU A 109 9.51 -8.96 1.06
C LEU A 109 10.60 -10.01 1.39
N GLU A 110 11.13 -10.67 0.38
CA GLU A 110 12.14 -11.73 0.55
C GLU A 110 13.43 -11.24 1.21
N ASP A 111 13.81 -9.99 0.96
CA ASP A 111 14.96 -9.32 1.57
C ASP A 111 14.71 -8.81 3.00
N GLY A 112 13.52 -9.07 3.55
CA GLY A 112 13.13 -8.70 4.90
C GLY A 112 12.53 -7.31 5.04
N LYS A 113 12.52 -6.50 3.97
CA LYS A 113 11.92 -5.17 3.98
C LYS A 113 10.40 -5.23 4.04
N ASP A 114 9.80 -4.18 4.60
CA ASP A 114 8.36 -4.00 4.61
C ASP A 114 7.90 -3.27 3.34
N PHE A 115 6.95 -3.86 2.62
CA PHE A 115 6.46 -3.32 1.34
C PHE A 115 5.87 -1.92 1.47
N ALA A 116 5.03 -1.67 2.50
CA ALA A 116 4.40 -0.36 2.71
C ALA A 116 5.45 0.73 2.94
N THR A 117 6.43 0.42 3.80
CA THR A 117 7.55 1.30 4.11
C THR A 117 8.39 1.59 2.86
N GLU A 118 8.69 0.59 2.02
CA GLU A 118 9.44 0.79 0.77
C GLU A 118 8.66 1.58 -0.28
N MET A 119 7.35 1.36 -0.41
CA MET A 119 6.50 2.15 -1.30
C MET A 119 6.48 3.62 -0.89
N ALA A 120 6.33 3.91 0.41
CA ALA A 120 6.39 5.28 0.94
C ALA A 120 7.79 5.88 0.73
N TRP A 121 8.86 5.14 1.04
CA TRP A 121 10.25 5.59 0.91
C TRP A 121 10.63 6.01 -0.51
N ARG A 122 10.04 5.33 -1.51
CA ARG A 122 10.26 5.63 -2.94
C ARG A 122 9.33 6.72 -3.48
N GLY A 123 8.39 7.22 -2.68
CA GLY A 123 7.38 8.18 -3.10
C GLY A 123 6.31 7.60 -4.03
N PHE A 124 6.03 6.29 -3.91
CA PHE A 124 4.94 5.62 -4.64
C PHE A 124 3.64 5.53 -3.83
N GLY A 125 3.63 5.95 -2.57
CA GLY A 125 2.42 6.01 -1.75
C GLY A 125 2.60 6.90 -0.54
N MET A 126 1.49 7.18 0.14
CA MET A 126 1.39 7.98 1.37
C MET A 126 1.14 7.07 2.56
N SER A 127 1.58 7.50 3.74
CA SER A 127 1.22 6.91 5.02
C SER A 127 -0.26 7.13 5.29
N TYR A 128 -1.04 6.05 5.31
CA TYR A 128 -2.48 6.15 5.54
C TYR A 128 -2.80 6.18 7.03
N THR A 129 -3.08 7.37 7.55
CA THR A 129 -3.21 7.62 9.00
C THR A 129 -4.60 7.35 9.56
N TRP A 130 -5.62 7.13 8.73
CA TRP A 130 -6.95 6.75 9.20
C TRP A 130 -7.03 5.30 9.70
N PHE A 131 -6.19 4.39 9.18
CA PHE A 131 -6.05 3.05 9.74
C PHE A 131 -5.02 3.03 10.86
N LYS A 132 -5.39 2.47 12.01
CA LYS A 132 -4.42 2.15 13.05
C LYS A 132 -3.42 1.14 12.49
N SER A 133 -2.15 1.38 12.74
CA SER A 133 -1.06 0.57 12.22
C SER A 133 0.10 0.58 13.21
N SER A 134 0.55 -0.61 13.62
CA SER A 134 1.76 -0.82 14.42
C SER A 134 3.03 -0.37 13.69
N LYS A 135 2.98 -0.23 12.37
CA LYS A 135 4.08 0.25 11.51
C LYS A 135 4.01 1.72 11.14
N ARG A 136 3.02 2.48 11.65
CA ARG A 136 2.81 3.89 11.28
C ARG A 136 4.08 4.74 11.37
N ALA A 137 4.84 4.62 12.46
CA ALA A 137 6.06 5.40 12.63
C ALA A 137 7.08 5.15 11.50
N ALA A 138 7.28 3.90 11.09
CA ALA A 138 8.20 3.56 10.02
C ALA A 138 7.73 4.08 8.65
N ILE A 139 6.43 3.96 8.36
CA ILE A 139 5.86 4.40 7.08
C ILE A 139 5.88 5.94 6.99
N CYS A 140 5.52 6.65 8.07
CA CYS A 140 5.61 8.11 8.13
C CYS A 140 7.05 8.60 7.98
N ALA A 141 8.02 7.96 8.65
CA ALA A 141 9.43 8.31 8.49
C ALA A 141 9.90 8.12 7.03
N ALA A 142 9.46 7.05 6.39
CA ALA A 142 9.77 6.76 4.99
C ALA A 142 9.16 7.79 4.03
N GLU A 143 7.90 8.19 4.24
CA GLU A 143 7.26 9.24 3.45
C GLU A 143 7.95 10.59 3.63
N TYR A 144 8.24 11.00 4.87
CA TYR A 144 8.96 12.25 5.13
C TYR A 144 10.35 12.25 4.48
N ASP A 145 11.08 11.13 4.53
CA ASP A 145 12.36 11.00 3.81
C ASP A 145 12.18 11.08 2.28
N ALA A 146 11.08 10.55 1.74
CA ALA A 146 10.77 10.66 0.32
C ALA A 146 10.43 12.11 -0.09
N ILE A 147 9.73 12.85 0.78
CA ILE A 147 9.43 14.28 0.61
C ILE A 147 10.73 15.10 0.65
N ASP A 148 11.58 14.88 1.65
CA ASP A 148 12.84 15.61 1.84
C ASP A 148 13.85 15.39 0.70
N HIS A 149 13.70 14.31 -0.06
CA HIS A 149 14.58 13.94 -1.17
C HIS A 149 13.88 13.91 -2.52
N ASP A 150 12.71 14.54 -2.65
CA ASP A 150 12.00 14.71 -3.93
C ASP A 150 11.76 13.37 -4.67
N ARG A 151 11.53 12.27 -3.94
CA ARG A 151 11.37 10.94 -4.54
C ARG A 151 9.95 10.73 -5.02
N GLY A 152 9.83 10.00 -6.13
CA GLY A 152 8.55 9.57 -6.65
C GLY A 152 7.64 10.77 -6.99
N MET A 153 6.40 10.74 -6.50
CA MET A 153 5.44 11.85 -6.71
C MET A 153 5.89 13.16 -6.06
N TRP A 154 6.71 13.10 -5.01
CA TRP A 154 7.13 14.28 -4.25
C TRP A 154 8.09 15.18 -5.02
N GLY A 155 8.81 14.65 -6.01
CA GLY A 155 9.64 15.48 -6.90
C GLY A 155 8.86 16.37 -7.88
N ALA A 156 7.53 16.29 -7.88
CA ALA A 156 6.67 17.10 -8.76
C ALA A 156 6.32 18.49 -8.19
N GLY A 157 6.73 18.80 -6.95
CA GLY A 157 6.52 20.09 -6.31
C GLY A 157 6.40 19.97 -4.79
N THR A 158 5.99 21.04 -4.13
CA THR A 158 5.70 21.01 -2.69
C THR A 158 4.61 20.00 -2.36
N VAL A 159 4.58 19.49 -1.12
CA VAL A 159 3.52 18.57 -0.63
C VAL A 159 2.12 19.09 -0.98
N ALA A 160 1.84 20.36 -0.71
CA ALA A 160 0.55 20.98 -1.03
C ALA A 160 0.21 20.94 -2.53
N GLN A 161 1.20 21.14 -3.42
CA GLN A 161 1.00 21.07 -4.87
C GLN A 161 0.78 19.64 -5.37
N VAL A 162 1.42 18.65 -4.74
CA VAL A 162 1.21 17.23 -5.06
C VAL A 162 -0.18 16.80 -4.60
N ILE A 163 -0.53 17.09 -3.34
CA ILE A 163 -1.84 16.72 -2.76
C ILE A 163 -3.00 17.41 -3.49
N ALA A 164 -2.85 18.65 -3.96
CA ALA A 164 -3.87 19.34 -4.76
C ALA A 164 -4.20 18.65 -6.11
N LYS A 165 -3.38 17.70 -6.56
CA LYS A 165 -3.63 16.89 -7.77
C LYS A 165 -4.30 15.54 -7.47
N MET A 166 -4.57 15.25 -6.19
CA MET A 166 -5.29 14.06 -5.75
C MET A 166 -6.80 14.34 -5.76
N ASN A 167 -7.65 13.33 -5.58
CA ASN A 167 -9.09 13.51 -5.51
C ASN A 167 -9.50 14.16 -4.17
N GLU A 168 -10.77 14.57 -4.06
CA GLU A 168 -11.27 15.27 -2.87
C GLU A 168 -11.15 14.42 -1.59
N HIS A 169 -11.31 13.09 -1.69
CA HIS A 169 -11.19 12.20 -0.55
C HIS A 169 -9.75 12.15 -0.03
N THR A 170 -8.77 12.02 -0.93
CA THR A 170 -7.34 12.03 -0.56
C THR A 170 -6.91 13.35 0.02
N GLN A 171 -7.31 14.45 -0.61
CA GLN A 171 -7.06 15.79 -0.07
C GLN A 171 -7.66 15.94 1.33
N TYR A 172 -8.88 15.46 1.55
CA TYR A 172 -9.56 15.58 2.83
C TYR A 172 -8.82 14.83 3.94
N TRP A 173 -8.55 13.53 3.78
CA TRP A 173 -7.92 12.78 4.86
C TRP A 173 -6.48 13.23 5.12
N TYR A 174 -5.73 13.55 4.06
CA TYR A 174 -4.35 14.00 4.18
C TYR A 174 -4.29 15.31 4.99
N ASN A 175 -5.03 16.32 4.56
CA ASN A 175 -4.99 17.64 5.21
C ASN A 175 -5.65 17.68 6.59
N THR A 176 -6.52 16.72 6.93
CA THR A 176 -7.25 16.72 8.21
C THR A 176 -6.37 16.25 9.38
N SER A 177 -5.55 15.22 9.16
CA SER A 177 -4.87 14.56 10.28
C SER A 177 -3.53 13.93 9.97
N HIS A 178 -3.09 13.89 8.70
CA HIS A 178 -1.89 13.15 8.32
C HIS A 178 -0.66 13.55 9.12
N ASP A 179 -0.22 14.80 8.99
CA ASP A 179 1.02 15.26 9.61
C ASP A 179 0.95 15.16 11.13
N ARG A 180 -0.18 15.55 11.73
CA ARG A 180 -0.42 15.40 13.18
C ARG A 180 -0.23 13.96 13.65
N ASP A 181 -0.80 13.01 12.93
CA ASP A 181 -0.79 11.61 13.32
C ASP A 181 0.57 10.94 13.02
N CYS A 182 1.26 11.39 11.98
CA CYS A 182 2.63 10.98 11.68
C CYS A 182 3.64 11.55 12.70
N ASP A 183 3.57 12.84 12.99
CA ASP A 183 4.44 13.50 13.98
C ASP A 183 4.26 12.86 15.36
N LYS A 184 3.02 12.61 15.78
CA LYS A 184 2.72 11.88 17.01
C LYS A 184 3.34 10.48 17.02
N ALA A 185 3.27 9.74 15.90
CA ALA A 185 3.87 8.41 15.80
C ALA A 185 5.41 8.44 15.84
N LEU A 186 6.01 9.54 15.39
CA LEU A 186 7.45 9.78 15.42
C LEU A 186 7.96 10.39 16.74
N GLY A 187 7.05 10.79 17.64
CA GLY A 187 7.39 11.45 18.91
C GLY A 187 7.87 12.89 18.74
N LYS A 188 7.39 13.59 17.70
CA LYS A 188 7.63 15.02 17.45
C LYS A 188 6.60 15.90 18.18
#